data_AF-A0A926K3I8-F1
#
_entry.id   AF-A0A926K3I8-F1
#
_cell.length_a   1.000
_cell.length_b   1.000
_cell.length_c   1.000
_cell.angle_alpha   90.00
_cell.angle_beta   90.00
_cell.angle_gamma   90.00
#
_symmetry.space_group_name_H-M   'P 1'
#
loop_
_entity.id
_entity.type
_entity.pdbx_description
1 polymer ?
#
loop_
_entity_poly.entity_id
_entity_poly.type
_entity_poly.pdbx_seq_one_letter_code
_entity_poly.pdbx_strand_id
1 'polypeptide(L)'
;MSPASAQPRTETCRGQCEFGGLTEWHHDRLLAILGDPDGPLELIEIAVTWAELDYSRQPLIPPHRWMSFLDSHHWSDPQRAERIFSIATDIAMTATRAASGSLPGLSDLSL
;
A
#
# COMPACT_ATOMS: atom_id res chain seq x y z
N MET A 1 37.67 4.17 16.04
CA MET A 1 37.01 3.69 14.81
C MET A 1 35.53 3.66 15.09
N SER A 2 34.79 4.69 14.66
CA SER A 2 33.32 4.70 14.77
C SER A 2 32.73 3.96 13.58
N PRO A 3 31.68 3.15 13.74
CA PRO A 3 31.03 2.52 12.61
C PRO A 3 30.35 3.60 11.77
N ALA A 4 30.56 3.53 10.45
CA ALA A 4 29.80 4.32 9.50
C ALA A 4 28.31 4.03 9.73
N SER A 5 27.57 5.03 10.19
CA SER A 5 26.11 4.97 10.18
C SER A 5 25.69 4.82 8.72
N ALA A 6 25.24 3.63 8.34
CA ALA A 6 24.58 3.41 7.07
C ALA A 6 23.32 4.28 7.08
N GLN A 7 23.40 5.46 6.47
CA GLN A 7 22.26 6.36 6.37
C GLN A 7 21.24 5.70 5.45
N PRO A 8 20.01 5.40 5.92
CA PRO A 8 18.95 4.97 5.03
C PRO A 8 18.69 6.13 4.05
N ARG A 9 18.76 5.84 2.74
CA ARG A 9 18.37 6.81 1.72
C ARG A 9 16.85 6.90 1.77
N THR A 10 16.34 7.84 2.56
CA THR A 10 14.93 8.00 2.81
C THR A 10 14.26 8.62 1.59
N GLU A 11 13.21 7.97 1.12
CA GLU A 11 12.29 8.55 0.15
C GLU A 11 11.71 9.82 0.76
N THR A 12 11.65 10.89 -0.03
CA THR A 12 11.45 12.23 0.53
C THR A 12 10.02 12.69 0.32
N CYS A 13 9.28 12.77 1.42
CA CYS A 13 8.07 13.58 1.52
C CYS A 13 8.49 15.05 1.67
N ARG A 14 8.04 15.92 0.75
CA ARG A 14 8.34 17.36 0.80
C ARG A 14 7.40 18.14 1.74
N GLY A 15 6.63 17.45 2.59
CA GLY A 15 5.69 18.05 3.56
C GLY A 15 4.45 18.69 2.94
N GLN A 16 4.25 18.53 1.62
CA GLN A 16 3.09 19.03 0.88
C GLN A 16 2.16 17.90 0.41
N CYS A 17 2.38 16.67 0.88
CA CYS A 17 1.51 15.56 0.52
C CYS A 17 0.19 15.65 1.30
N GLU A 18 -0.89 15.18 0.69
CA GLU A 18 -2.23 15.15 1.30
C GLU A 18 -2.42 13.99 2.30
N PHE A 19 -1.38 13.19 2.53
CA PHE A 19 -1.42 11.95 3.32
C PHE A 19 -0.93 12.11 4.77
N GLY A 20 -0.66 13.35 5.20
CA GLY A 20 -0.34 13.67 6.59
C GLY A 20 -1.56 13.58 7.53
N GLY A 21 -1.31 13.46 8.84
CA GLY A 21 -2.36 13.46 9.87
C GLY A 21 -2.61 12.06 10.45
N LEU A 22 -3.88 11.63 10.51
CA LEU A 22 -4.25 10.37 11.17
C LEU A 22 -3.55 9.13 10.58
N THR A 23 -3.11 9.19 9.32
CA THR A 23 -2.43 8.10 8.61
C THR A 23 -0.90 8.19 8.66
N GLU A 24 -0.31 9.05 9.49
CA GLU A 24 1.14 9.31 9.56
C GLU A 24 1.97 8.02 9.70
N TRP A 25 1.54 7.09 10.55
CA TRP A 25 2.22 5.81 10.69
C TRP A 25 2.26 4.99 9.38
N HIS A 26 1.13 4.88 8.67
CA HIS A 26 1.09 4.13 7.42
C HIS A 26 1.82 4.88 6.30
N HIS A 27 1.74 6.22 6.29
CA HIS A 27 2.54 7.07 5.39
C HIS A 27 4.03 6.75 5.53
N ASP A 28 4.58 6.75 6.74
CA ASP A 28 6.00 6.52 6.98
C ASP A 28 6.42 5.09 6.57
N ARG A 29 5.55 4.11 6.80
CA ARG A 29 5.76 2.74 6.32
C ARG A 29 5.79 2.63 4.80
N LEU A 30 4.84 3.26 4.11
CA LEU A 30 4.84 3.30 2.64
C LEU A 30 6.05 4.05 2.09
N LEU A 31 6.51 5.10 2.78
CA LEU A 31 7.69 5.86 2.37
C LEU A 31 8.98 5.06 2.55
N ALA A 32 9.02 4.14 3.51
CA ALA A 32 10.17 3.26 3.76
C ALA A 32 10.24 2.03 2.84
N ILE A 33 9.26 1.81 1.96
CA ILE A 33 9.04 0.54 1.23
C ILE A 33 10.26 0.01 0.44
N LEU A 34 11.14 0.89 -0.05
CA LEU A 34 12.34 0.48 -0.80
C LEU A 34 13.55 0.21 0.10
N GLY A 35 13.57 0.83 1.28
CA GLY A 35 14.65 0.70 2.27
C GLY A 35 14.41 -0.42 3.28
N ASP A 36 13.18 -0.90 3.41
CA ASP A 36 12.77 -1.99 4.29
C ASP A 36 12.56 -3.28 3.47
N PRO A 37 13.29 -4.38 3.75
CA PRO A 37 13.09 -5.65 3.05
C PRO A 37 11.66 -6.22 3.22
N ASP A 38 11.01 -5.95 4.35
CA ASP A 38 9.67 -6.46 4.64
C ASP A 38 8.57 -5.51 4.14
N GLY A 39 8.90 -4.25 3.86
CA GLY A 39 7.94 -3.24 3.40
C GLY A 39 7.05 -3.70 2.24
N PRO A 40 7.60 -4.23 1.13
CA PRO A 40 6.79 -4.72 0.02
C PRO A 40 5.87 -5.89 0.42
N LEU A 41 6.31 -6.75 1.34
CA LEU A 41 5.51 -7.88 1.84
C LEU A 41 4.34 -7.39 2.67
N GLU A 42 4.57 -6.43 3.59
CA GLU A 42 3.51 -5.80 4.39
C GLU A 42 2.45 -5.13 3.50
N LEU A 43 2.88 -4.42 2.45
CA LEU A 43 1.95 -3.79 1.50
C LEU A 43 1.12 -4.84 0.71
N ILE A 44 1.75 -5.93 0.28
CA ILE A 44 1.05 -7.03 -0.40
C ILE A 44 0.08 -7.73 0.56
N GLU A 45 0.45 -7.94 1.83
CA GLU A 45 -0.43 -8.51 2.84
C GLU A 45 -1.70 -7.68 3.03
N ILE A 46 -1.56 -6.35 3.14
CA ILE A 46 -2.71 -5.43 3.18
C ILE A 46 -3.52 -5.54 1.89
N ALA A 47 -2.86 -5.61 0.73
CA ALA A 47 -3.54 -5.68 -0.56
C ALA A 47 -4.40 -6.94 -0.71
N VAL A 48 -3.89 -8.12 -0.34
CA VAL A 48 -4.62 -9.39 -0.47
C VAL A 48 -5.78 -9.50 0.51
N THR A 49 -5.64 -8.91 1.70
CA THR A 49 -6.67 -8.98 2.76
C THR A 49 -7.66 -7.81 2.71
N TRP A 50 -7.43 -6.81 1.84
CA TRP A 50 -8.20 -5.56 1.82
C TRP A 50 -9.72 -5.78 1.69
N ALA A 51 -10.14 -6.73 0.87
CA ALA A 51 -11.55 -7.03 0.63
C ALA A 51 -12.18 -7.93 1.69
N GLU A 52 -11.38 -8.54 2.56
CA GLU A 52 -11.80 -9.57 3.52
C GLU A 52 -11.90 -9.02 4.94
N LEU A 53 -11.02 -8.08 5.30
CA LEU A 53 -10.93 -7.52 6.65
C LEU A 53 -11.51 -6.10 6.73
N ASP A 54 -12.08 -5.77 7.88
CA ASP A 54 -12.57 -4.42 8.16
C ASP A 54 -11.41 -3.49 8.58
N TYR A 55 -10.93 -2.72 7.62
CA TYR A 55 -9.92 -1.68 7.81
C TYR A 55 -10.51 -0.29 8.15
N SER A 56 -11.84 -0.14 8.26
CA SER A 56 -12.51 1.17 8.39
C SER A 56 -12.09 1.99 9.61
N ARG A 57 -11.61 1.32 10.67
CA ARG A 57 -11.13 1.96 11.91
C ARG A 57 -9.61 2.08 11.98
N GLN A 58 -8.90 1.56 10.98
CA GLN A 58 -7.45 1.60 10.97
C GLN A 58 -6.97 2.86 10.24
N PRO A 59 -5.93 3.54 10.74
CA PRO A 59 -5.38 4.74 10.12
C PRO A 59 -4.53 4.41 8.88
N LEU A 60 -5.14 3.83 7.86
CA LEU A 60 -4.46 3.40 6.64
C LEU A 60 -4.82 4.29 5.45
N ILE A 61 -3.81 4.62 4.63
CA ILE A 61 -4.01 5.10 3.26
C ILE A 61 -4.63 3.94 2.44
N PRO A 62 -5.84 4.13 1.87
CA PRO A 62 -6.54 3.05 1.17
C PRO A 62 -5.95 2.77 -0.22
N PRO A 63 -6.15 1.57 -0.79
CA PRO A 63 -5.53 1.15 -2.05
C PRO A 63 -5.80 2.05 -3.24
N HIS A 64 -7.01 2.62 -3.35
CA HIS A 64 -7.36 3.55 -4.42
C HIS A 64 -6.55 4.86 -4.40
N ARG A 65 -5.75 5.10 -3.34
CA ARG A 65 -4.89 6.28 -3.17
C ARG A 65 -3.40 5.96 -3.26
N TRP A 66 -3.01 4.69 -3.35
CA TRP A 66 -1.60 4.28 -3.36
C TRP A 66 -0.83 4.82 -4.56
N MET A 67 -1.45 4.89 -5.75
CA MET A 67 -0.80 5.51 -6.91
C MET A 67 -0.64 7.03 -6.74
N SER A 68 -1.64 7.71 -6.17
CA SER A 68 -1.50 9.14 -5.82
C SER A 68 -0.42 9.37 -4.75
N PHE A 69 -0.25 8.43 -3.82
CA PHE A 69 0.84 8.44 -2.85
C PHE A 69 2.19 8.33 -3.55
N LEU A 70 2.36 7.37 -4.46
CA LEU A 70 3.56 7.22 -5.27
C LEU A 70 3.90 8.53 -6.01
N ASP A 71 2.93 9.11 -6.71
CA ASP A 71 3.13 10.34 -7.52
C ASP A 71 3.50 11.58 -6.67
N SER A 72 3.11 11.58 -5.40
CA SER A 72 3.34 12.72 -4.49
C SER A 72 4.73 12.71 -3.85
N HIS A 73 5.52 11.64 -4.05
CA HIS A 73 6.80 11.44 -3.37
C HIS A 73 7.96 11.27 -4.35
N HIS A 74 9.17 11.59 -3.88
CA HIS A 74 10.38 11.33 -4.63
C HIS A 74 10.99 9.99 -4.22
N TRP A 75 11.29 9.16 -5.22
CA TRP A 75 11.78 7.79 -5.05
C TRP A 75 13.23 7.62 -5.53
N SER A 76 14.03 6.87 -4.80
CA SER A 76 15.42 6.55 -5.12
C SER A 76 15.54 5.59 -6.30
N ASP A 77 14.58 4.68 -6.43
CA ASP A 77 14.34 3.82 -7.60
C ASP A 77 12.86 3.93 -8.02
N PRO A 78 12.51 4.93 -8.86
CA PRO A 78 11.12 5.18 -9.25
C PRO A 78 10.48 3.98 -9.94
N GLN A 79 11.24 3.24 -10.76
CA GLN A 79 10.70 2.09 -11.49
C GLN A 79 10.37 0.92 -10.55
N ARG A 80 11.19 0.70 -9.53
CA ARG A 80 10.91 -0.33 -8.53
C ARG A 80 9.74 0.07 -7.64
N ALA A 81 9.67 1.33 -7.20
CA ALA A 81 8.52 1.83 -6.45
C ALA A 81 7.23 1.67 -7.26
N GLU A 82 7.21 2.11 -8.52
CA GLU A 82 6.07 1.98 -9.41
C GLU A 82 5.60 0.53 -9.56
N ARG A 83 6.52 -0.42 -9.78
CA ARG A 83 6.17 -1.85 -9.85
C ARG A 83 5.53 -2.36 -8.56
N ILE A 84 6.05 -1.99 -7.39
CA ILE A 84 5.51 -2.45 -6.10
C ILE A 84 4.10 -1.88 -5.89
N PHE A 85 3.94 -0.57 -6.04
CA PHE A 85 2.66 0.11 -5.83
C PHE A 85 1.59 -0.32 -6.85
N SER A 86 1.96 -0.49 -8.13
CA SER A 86 1.03 -0.97 -9.16
C SER A 86 0.52 -2.38 -8.89
N ILE A 87 1.43 -3.33 -8.60
CA ILE A 87 1.05 -4.72 -8.27
C ILE A 87 0.13 -4.76 -7.05
N ALA A 88 0.49 -4.07 -5.96
CA ALA A 88 -0.33 -4.05 -4.76
C ALA A 88 -1.72 -3.42 -5.01
N THR A 89 -1.77 -2.32 -5.75
CA THR A 89 -3.03 -1.66 -6.12
C THR A 89 -3.92 -2.60 -6.93
N ASP A 90 -3.37 -3.28 -7.93
CA ASP A 90 -4.12 -4.20 -8.79
C ASP A 90 -4.69 -5.38 -8.00
N ILE A 91 -3.93 -5.94 -7.06
CA ILE A 91 -4.38 -7.01 -6.15
C ILE A 91 -5.60 -6.52 -5.35
N ALA A 92 -5.47 -5.41 -4.64
CA ALA A 92 -6.52 -4.90 -3.75
C ALA A 92 -7.79 -4.51 -4.51
N MET A 93 -7.63 -3.85 -5.66
CA MET A 93 -8.77 -3.41 -6.49
C MET A 93 -9.47 -4.59 -7.17
N THR A 94 -8.73 -5.62 -7.56
CA THR A 94 -9.31 -6.86 -8.11
C THR A 94 -10.09 -7.62 -7.06
N ALA A 95 -9.53 -7.79 -5.86
CA ALA A 95 -10.21 -8.44 -4.74
C ALA A 95 -11.51 -7.69 -4.37
N THR A 96 -11.46 -6.36 -4.32
CA THR A 96 -12.64 -5.51 -4.02
C THR A 96 -13.75 -5.67 -5.06
N ARG A 97 -13.38 -5.72 -6.36
CA ARG A 97 -14.35 -5.97 -7.44
C ARG A 97 -14.99 -7.35 -7.32
N ALA A 98 -14.20 -8.37 -7.00
CA ALA A 98 -14.70 -9.73 -6.79
C ALA A 98 -15.64 -9.82 -5.58
N ALA A 99 -15.34 -9.14 -4.48
CA ALA A 99 -16.20 -9.10 -3.29
C ALA A 99 -17.51 -8.32 -3.53
N SER A 100 -17.45 -7.23 -4.30
CA SER A 100 -18.62 -6.40 -4.64
C SER A 100 -19.53 -7.06 -5.67
N GLY A 101 -18.96 -7.87 -6.57
CA GLY A 101 -19.69 -8.75 -7.47
C GLY A 101 -20.00 -10.07 -6.77
N SER A 102 -21.05 -10.11 -5.95
CA SER A 102 -21.63 -11.40 -5.51
C SER A 102 -21.68 -12.35 -6.70
N LEU A 103 -21.08 -13.54 -6.57
CA LEU A 103 -21.12 -14.60 -7.58
C LEU A 103 -22.53 -14.72 -8.17
N PRO A 104 -22.77 -14.41 -9.45
CA PRO A 104 -24.00 -14.84 -10.09
C PRO A 104 -23.87 -16.34 -10.32
N GLY A 105 -24.34 -17.16 -9.38
CA GLY A 105 -24.36 -18.62 -9.60
C GLY A 105 -24.50 -19.56 -8.41
N LEU A 106 -24.62 -19.10 -7.16
CA LEU A 106 -24.83 -20.00 -6.01
C LEU A 106 -26.22 -19.88 -5.35
N SER A 107 -27.18 -19.25 -6.03
CA SER A 107 -28.59 -19.26 -5.60
C SER A 107 -29.42 -20.44 -6.15
N ASP A 108 -28.82 -21.34 -6.94
CA ASP A 108 -29.51 -22.43 -7.64
C ASP A 108 -29.18 -23.85 -7.11
N LEU A 109 -28.94 -23.99 -5.81
CA LEU A 109 -28.92 -25.31 -5.16
C LEU A 109 -29.81 -25.31 -3.92
N SER A 110 -31.10 -25.12 -4.15
CA SER A 110 -32.15 -25.72 -3.32
C SER A 110 -32.67 -26.95 -4.08
N LEU A 111 -32.18 -28.14 -3.70
CA LEU A 111 -32.79 -29.44 -3.98
C LEU A 111 -33.35 -29.99 -2.68
#